data_AF-A0A2H0DYQ7-F1
#
_entry.id   AF-A0A2H0DYQ7-F1
#
_cell.length_a   1.000
_cell.length_b   1.000
_cell.length_c   1.000
_cell.angle_alpha   90.00
_cell.angle_beta   90.00
_cell.angle_gamma   90.00
#
_symmetry.space_group_name_H-M   'P 1'
#
loop_
_entity.id
_entity.type
_entity.pdbx_description
1 polymer ?
#
loop_
_entity_poly.entity_id
_entity_poly.type
_entity_poly.pdbx_seq_one_letter_code
_entity_poly.pdbx_strand_id
1 'polypeptide(L)'
;MKIDIRETLEFFDGRHPHDVGHASGIVGMIGEDLNANAFKHFLEKNGAEVKILNTPVTTGKNKGKRLDRWIYVKDKDGKETLYQTEIKNWSSWAIGGTPLIIEADDDELLRATRHYWKRQKDVDFSKGSHPNGVTKVLVPMIPPESYKSVPVQPLLIYWMPISNTDHITPLFTVKVQDIVLGMETPFFTLNIFSVSLYFRELLKGGKSQIELDMPNVDGRMKAMAKMILT
;
A
#
# COMPACT_ATOMS: atom_id res chain seq x y z
N MET A 1 3.48 14.38 10.57
CA MET A 1 3.28 13.53 11.76
C MET A 1 4.46 12.59 11.92
N LYS A 2 5.02 12.46 13.12
CA LYS A 2 6.10 11.52 13.41
C LYS A 2 5.54 10.12 13.67
N ILE A 3 6.09 9.12 12.99
CA ILE A 3 5.74 7.71 13.12
C ILE A 3 6.91 6.98 13.75
N ASP A 4 6.66 6.24 14.82
CA ASP A 4 7.62 5.28 15.37
C ASP A 4 7.58 4.00 14.55
N ILE A 5 8.70 3.65 13.91
CA ILE A 5 8.74 2.56 12.95
C ILE A 5 8.60 1.21 13.65
N ARG A 6 9.20 1.05 14.83
CA ARG A 6 9.18 -0.20 15.60
C ARG A 6 7.77 -0.46 16.10
N GLU A 7 7.18 0.49 16.82
CA GLU A 7 5.82 0.34 17.37
C GLU A 7 4.80 0.07 16.25
N THR A 8 4.96 0.72 15.09
CA THR A 8 4.06 0.49 13.95
C THR A 8 4.22 -0.93 13.40
N LEU A 9 5.43 -1.45 13.24
CA LEU A 9 5.64 -2.84 12.82
C LEU A 9 5.12 -3.83 13.87
N GLU A 10 5.34 -3.59 15.16
CA GLU A 10 4.86 -4.44 16.25
C GLU A 10 3.33 -4.54 16.22
N PHE A 11 2.64 -3.41 16.06
CA PHE A 11 1.18 -3.36 16.00
C PHE A 11 0.59 -4.10 14.79
N PHE A 12 1.12 -3.84 13.59
CA PHE A 12 0.52 -4.37 12.38
C PHE A 12 1.07 -5.74 11.94
N ASP A 13 2.33 -6.06 12.27
CA ASP A 13 2.94 -7.36 11.94
C ASP A 13 2.93 -8.36 13.10
N GLY A 14 3.11 -7.86 14.33
CA GLY A 14 3.00 -8.65 15.55
C GLY A 14 1.55 -8.88 15.95
N ARG A 15 1.26 -9.99 16.63
CA ARG A 15 -0.08 -10.26 17.17
C ARG A 15 -0.07 -10.08 18.68
N HIS A 16 -0.62 -8.98 19.15
CA HIS A 16 -0.79 -8.73 20.57
C HIS A 16 -2.25 -8.97 20.99
N PRO A 17 -2.52 -9.77 22.06
CA PRO A 17 -3.89 -10.05 22.50
C PRO A 17 -4.72 -8.80 22.81
N HIS A 18 -4.08 -7.73 23.29
CA HIS A 18 -4.73 -6.47 23.66
C HIS A 18 -5.16 -5.62 22.43
N ASP A 19 -4.61 -5.87 21.25
CA ASP A 19 -4.84 -5.03 20.05
C ASP A 19 -5.95 -5.57 19.13
N VAL A 20 -6.41 -6.81 19.36
CA VAL A 20 -7.34 -7.53 18.47
C VAL A 20 -8.65 -6.75 18.24
N GLY A 21 -9.13 -6.00 19.24
CA GLY A 21 -10.33 -5.17 19.14
C GLY A 21 -10.11 -3.78 18.53
N HIS A 22 -8.88 -3.29 18.48
CA HIS A 22 -8.55 -1.92 18.08
C HIS A 22 -8.00 -1.81 16.66
N ALA A 23 -7.47 -2.90 16.11
CA ALA A 23 -6.82 -2.94 14.80
C ALA A 23 -7.67 -2.35 13.68
N SER A 24 -8.91 -2.79 13.51
CA SER A 24 -9.79 -2.28 12.43
C SER A 24 -10.05 -0.78 12.55
N GLY A 25 -10.19 -0.27 13.78
CA GLY A 25 -10.41 1.16 14.04
C GLY A 25 -9.17 1.98 13.72
N ILE A 26 -7.99 1.54 14.20
CA ILE A 26 -6.72 2.21 13.93
C ILE A 26 -6.40 2.18 12.43
N VAL A 27 -6.54 1.01 11.79
CA VAL A 27 -6.39 0.84 10.34
C VAL A 27 -7.31 1.80 9.57
N GLY A 28 -8.58 1.91 9.96
CA GLY A 28 -9.54 2.83 9.34
C GLY A 28 -9.17 4.30 9.54
N MET A 29 -8.53 4.62 10.66
CA MET A 29 -8.11 5.97 11.00
C MET A 29 -6.83 6.39 10.27
N ILE A 30 -5.81 5.53 10.20
CA ILE A 30 -4.48 5.93 9.71
C ILE A 30 -4.02 5.20 8.44
N GLY A 31 -4.54 4.00 8.16
CA GLY A 31 -3.87 3.06 7.26
C GLY A 31 -3.66 3.58 5.84
N GLU A 32 -4.67 4.26 5.27
CA GLU A 32 -4.60 4.76 3.90
C GLU A 32 -3.56 5.88 3.74
N ASP A 33 -3.56 6.86 4.65
CA ASP A 33 -2.59 7.97 4.64
C ASP A 33 -1.19 7.49 5.01
N LEU A 34 -1.06 6.59 5.99
CA LEU A 34 0.19 5.97 6.39
C LEU A 34 0.85 5.28 5.19
N ASN A 35 0.10 4.44 4.48
CA ASN A 35 0.65 3.64 3.39
C ASN A 35 0.97 4.47 2.15
N ALA A 36 0.09 5.41 1.77
CA ALA A 36 0.36 6.31 0.65
C ALA A 36 1.61 7.18 0.91
N ASN A 37 1.75 7.69 2.14
CA ASN A 37 2.89 8.53 2.50
C ASN A 37 4.18 7.75 2.75
N ALA A 38 4.11 6.49 3.19
CA ALA A 38 5.27 5.61 3.22
C ALA A 38 5.84 5.40 1.81
N PHE A 39 4.98 5.19 0.81
CA PHE A 39 5.39 5.09 -0.59
C PHE A 39 6.00 6.40 -1.11
N LYS A 40 5.36 7.54 -0.82
CA LYS A 40 5.91 8.87 -1.11
C LYS A 40 7.31 9.03 -0.52
N HIS A 41 7.48 8.78 0.77
CA HIS A 41 8.77 8.89 1.44
C HIS A 41 9.82 7.95 0.82
N PHE A 42 9.45 6.71 0.49
CA PHE A 42 10.36 5.78 -0.19
C PHE A 42 10.87 6.36 -1.51
N LEU A 43 10.00 6.90 -2.35
CA LEU A 43 10.38 7.46 -3.65
C LEU A 43 11.16 8.78 -3.52
N GLU A 44 10.78 9.66 -2.61
CA GLU A 44 11.47 10.94 -2.37
C GLU A 44 12.88 10.71 -1.80
N LYS A 45 13.07 9.70 -0.94
CA LYS A 45 14.41 9.23 -0.50
C LYS A 45 15.29 8.83 -1.69
N ASN A 46 14.69 8.38 -2.80
CA ASN A 46 15.37 7.99 -4.03
C ASN A 46 15.40 9.11 -5.09
N GLY A 47 15.07 10.35 -4.71
CA GLY A 47 15.23 11.55 -5.55
C GLY A 47 14.05 11.85 -6.48
N ALA A 48 12.90 11.20 -6.32
CA ALA A 48 11.69 11.52 -7.07
C ALA A 48 10.91 12.69 -6.43
N GLU A 49 10.16 13.44 -7.24
CA GLU A 49 9.11 14.35 -6.77
C GLU A 49 7.77 13.59 -6.74
N VAL A 50 7.08 13.60 -5.59
CA VAL A 50 5.85 12.83 -5.42
C VAL A 50 4.70 13.66 -4.85
N LYS A 51 3.53 13.54 -5.49
CA LYS A 51 2.29 14.21 -5.07
C LYS A 51 1.17 13.20 -4.89
N ILE A 52 0.61 13.12 -3.69
CA ILE A 52 -0.61 12.37 -3.40
C ILE A 52 -1.79 13.30 -3.69
N LEU A 53 -2.64 12.95 -4.65
CA LEU A 53 -3.73 13.82 -5.08
C LEU A 53 -5.00 13.52 -4.28
N ASN A 54 -5.63 14.57 -3.77
CA ASN A 54 -6.92 14.48 -3.08
C ASN A 54 -8.09 14.54 -4.06
N THR A 55 -8.09 13.64 -5.05
CA THR A 55 -9.14 13.54 -6.07
C THR A 55 -9.64 12.11 -6.16
N PRO A 56 -10.96 11.88 -6.32
CA PRO A 56 -11.50 10.53 -6.42
C PRO A 56 -10.89 9.72 -7.56
N VAL A 57 -10.54 8.46 -7.30
CA VAL A 57 -10.11 7.52 -8.34
C VAL A 57 -11.30 6.69 -8.79
N THR A 58 -11.86 7.04 -9.95
CA THR A 58 -13.10 6.44 -10.45
C THR A 58 -13.03 6.11 -11.94
N THR A 59 -13.89 5.22 -12.38
CA THR A 59 -14.06 4.88 -13.82
C THR A 59 -14.94 5.88 -14.58
N GLY A 60 -15.40 6.97 -13.94
CA GLY A 60 -16.36 7.93 -14.51
C GLY A 60 -17.81 7.44 -14.59
N LYS A 61 -18.09 6.19 -14.21
CA LYS A 61 -19.46 5.63 -14.20
C LYS A 61 -20.14 5.90 -12.85
N ASN A 62 -21.44 6.19 -12.88
CA ASN A 62 -22.25 6.40 -11.67
C ASN A 62 -22.23 5.22 -10.68
N LYS A 63 -22.10 3.99 -11.20
CA LYS A 63 -21.90 2.76 -10.42
C LYS A 63 -20.64 2.06 -10.94
N GLY A 64 -19.49 2.42 -10.38
CA GLY A 64 -18.18 1.92 -10.80
C GLY A 64 -17.30 1.56 -9.61
N LYS A 65 -16.26 0.78 -9.87
CA LYS A 65 -15.19 0.53 -8.89
C LYS A 65 -14.49 1.86 -8.60
N ARG A 66 -14.04 2.01 -7.35
CA ARG A 66 -13.21 3.13 -6.89
C ARG A 66 -11.92 2.58 -6.32
N LEU A 67 -10.84 3.34 -6.49
CA LEU A 67 -9.57 3.09 -5.81
C LEU A 67 -9.31 4.20 -4.79
N ASP A 68 -8.23 4.05 -4.05
CA ASP A 68 -7.96 4.84 -2.85
C ASP A 68 -7.27 6.17 -3.18
N ARG A 69 -6.22 6.14 -4.03
CA ARG A 69 -5.40 7.33 -4.31
C ARG A 69 -4.91 7.42 -5.75
N TRP A 70 -4.83 8.66 -6.23
CA TRP A 70 -3.95 9.02 -7.35
C TRP A 70 -2.61 9.48 -6.77
N ILE A 71 -1.50 8.94 -7.27
CA ILE A 71 -0.15 9.35 -6.86
C ILE A 71 0.65 9.73 -8.11
N TYR A 72 0.95 11.01 -8.26
CA TYR A 72 1.83 11.49 -9.32
C TYR A 72 3.28 11.39 -8.86
N VAL A 73 4.14 10.89 -9.75
CA VAL A 73 5.57 10.73 -9.53
C VAL A 73 6.30 11.28 -10.74
N LYS A 74 7.31 12.11 -10.48
CA LYS A 74 8.34 12.48 -11.45
C LYS A 74 9.65 11.95 -10.94
N ASP A 75 10.23 10.97 -11.64
CA ASP A 75 11.50 10.40 -11.22
C ASP A 75 12.67 11.37 -11.42
N LYS A 76 13.84 10.99 -10.93
CA LYS A 76 15.08 11.77 -11.03
C LYS A 76 15.50 12.09 -12.47
N ASP A 77 15.06 11.27 -13.44
CA ASP A 77 15.36 11.43 -14.87
C ASP A 77 14.27 12.27 -15.57
N GLY A 78 13.29 12.77 -14.81
CA GLY A 78 12.21 13.62 -15.28
C GLY A 78 11.04 12.87 -15.89
N LYS A 79 11.04 11.53 -15.87
CA LYS A 79 9.92 10.72 -16.38
C LYS A 79 8.76 10.78 -15.41
N GLU A 80 7.60 11.08 -15.96
CA GLU A 80 6.36 11.23 -15.21
C GLU A 80 5.54 9.93 -15.23
N THR A 81 4.87 9.63 -14.12
CA THR A 81 3.92 8.52 -14.00
C THR A 81 2.79 8.91 -13.05
N LEU A 82 1.57 8.59 -13.45
CA LEU A 82 0.38 8.74 -12.60
C LEU A 82 -0.09 7.36 -12.14
N TYR A 83 0.12 7.06 -10.86
CA TYR A 83 -0.30 5.78 -10.30
C TYR A 83 -1.78 5.79 -9.91
N GLN A 84 -2.56 4.91 -10.53
CA GLN A 84 -3.88 4.53 -10.01
C GLN A 84 -3.69 3.50 -8.89
N THR A 85 -3.97 3.90 -7.66
CA THR A 85 -3.47 3.18 -6.48
C THR A 85 -4.60 2.58 -5.66
N GLU A 86 -4.46 1.29 -5.37
CA GLU A 86 -5.26 0.58 -4.37
C GLU A 86 -4.37 0.22 -3.18
N ILE A 87 -4.88 0.45 -1.98
CA ILE A 87 -4.17 0.29 -0.71
C ILE A 87 -4.87 -0.79 0.12
N LYS A 88 -4.10 -1.78 0.58
CA LYS A 88 -4.58 -2.87 1.44
C LYS A 88 -3.85 -2.83 2.78
N ASN A 89 -4.58 -2.41 3.80
CA ASN A 89 -4.08 -2.18 5.15
C ASN A 89 -4.34 -3.35 6.12
N TRP A 90 -4.50 -4.58 5.62
CA TRP A 90 -4.71 -5.72 6.50
C TRP A 90 -3.45 -5.98 7.32
N SER A 91 -3.59 -6.08 8.64
CA SER A 91 -2.51 -6.51 9.51
C SER A 91 -2.04 -7.91 9.11
N SER A 92 -0.75 -8.19 9.29
CA SER A 92 -0.15 -9.48 8.95
C SER A 92 -0.71 -10.62 9.80
N TRP A 93 -1.40 -10.31 10.90
CA TRP A 93 -2.09 -11.30 11.75
C TRP A 93 -3.61 -11.38 11.51
N ALA A 94 -4.15 -10.65 10.53
CA ALA A 94 -5.55 -10.77 10.13
C ALA A 94 -5.88 -12.20 9.64
N ILE A 95 -7.16 -12.53 9.42
CA ILE A 95 -7.58 -13.89 9.03
C ILE A 95 -6.77 -14.42 7.85
N GLY A 96 -6.09 -15.55 8.08
CA GLY A 96 -5.21 -16.24 7.12
C GLY A 96 -3.81 -15.63 6.97
N GLY A 97 -3.46 -14.59 7.74
CA GLY A 97 -2.14 -13.98 7.77
C GLY A 97 -1.15 -14.77 8.64
N THR A 98 0.12 -14.46 8.46
CA THR A 98 1.23 -15.00 9.25
C THR A 98 1.87 -13.84 10.03
N PRO A 99 1.75 -13.81 11.37
CA PRO A 99 2.45 -12.82 12.18
C PRO A 99 3.95 -12.86 11.92
N LEU A 100 4.60 -11.70 11.92
CA LEU A 100 6.04 -11.60 11.70
C LEU A 100 6.65 -10.66 12.72
N ILE A 101 7.36 -11.22 13.70
CA ILE A 101 8.06 -10.43 14.71
C ILE A 101 9.10 -9.51 14.05
N ILE A 102 9.47 -8.43 14.73
CA ILE A 102 10.39 -7.42 14.15
C ILE A 102 11.78 -8.01 14.00
N GLU A 103 12.21 -8.82 14.96
CA GLU A 103 13.51 -9.47 15.06
C GLU A 103 13.64 -10.70 14.15
N ALA A 104 12.65 -10.95 13.29
CA ALA A 104 12.66 -12.09 12.38
C ALA A 104 13.93 -12.07 11.52
N ASP A 105 14.57 -13.23 11.41
CA ASP A 105 15.76 -13.36 10.57
C ASP A 105 15.41 -13.28 9.07
N ASP A 106 16.43 -13.22 8.22
CA ASP A 106 16.21 -13.07 6.77
C ASP A 106 15.49 -14.28 6.16
N ASP A 107 15.67 -15.48 6.72
CA ASP A 107 14.99 -16.70 6.27
C ASP A 107 13.50 -16.70 6.65
N GLU A 108 13.18 -16.26 7.87
CA GLU A 108 11.80 -16.02 8.34
C GLU A 108 11.09 -14.96 7.51
N LEU A 109 11.76 -13.84 7.26
CA LEU A 109 11.24 -12.77 6.42
C LEU A 109 10.98 -13.26 4.99
N LEU A 110 11.90 -14.04 4.41
CA LEU A 110 11.75 -14.62 3.08
C LEU A 110 10.59 -15.63 3.01
N ARG A 111 10.43 -16.47 4.04
CA ARG A 111 9.27 -17.38 4.14
C ARG A 111 7.95 -16.60 4.21
N ALA A 112 7.90 -15.54 5.00
CA ALA A 112 6.71 -14.70 5.14
C ALA A 112 6.36 -14.01 3.82
N THR A 113 7.32 -13.38 3.14
CA THR A 113 7.07 -12.69 1.86
C THR A 113 6.58 -13.63 0.77
N ARG A 114 7.18 -14.82 0.66
CA ARG A 114 6.74 -15.87 -0.26
C ARG A 114 5.34 -16.38 0.07
N HIS A 115 5.01 -16.55 1.36
CA HIS A 115 3.67 -16.93 1.79
C HIS A 115 2.62 -15.91 1.33
N TYR A 116 2.85 -14.62 1.61
CA TYR A 116 1.93 -13.56 1.20
C TYR A 116 1.80 -13.45 -0.31
N TRP A 117 2.92 -13.53 -1.04
CA TRP A 117 2.89 -13.50 -2.50
C TRP A 117 2.12 -14.68 -3.10
N LYS A 118 2.37 -15.90 -2.60
CA LYS A 118 1.62 -17.09 -3.03
C LYS A 118 0.12 -16.94 -2.76
N ARG A 119 -0.25 -16.47 -1.56
CA ARG A 119 -1.66 -16.23 -1.20
C ARG A 119 -2.31 -15.19 -2.12
N GLN A 120 -1.62 -14.09 -2.43
CA GLN A 120 -2.14 -13.07 -3.34
C GLN A 120 -2.44 -13.66 -4.72
N LYS A 121 -1.51 -14.45 -5.29
CA LYS A 121 -1.73 -15.14 -6.57
C LYS A 121 -2.91 -16.12 -6.52
N ASP A 122 -2.93 -16.97 -5.49
CA ASP A 122 -3.85 -18.09 -5.43
C ASP A 122 -5.26 -17.72 -4.98
N VAL A 123 -5.43 -16.58 -4.31
CA VAL A 123 -6.69 -16.17 -3.68
C VAL A 123 -7.20 -14.88 -4.27
N ASP A 124 -6.40 -13.83 -4.29
CA ASP A 124 -6.90 -12.48 -4.55
C ASP A 124 -6.88 -12.16 -6.06
N PHE A 125 -5.90 -12.70 -6.79
CA PHE A 125 -5.84 -12.56 -8.24
C PHE A 125 -6.66 -13.64 -8.99
N SER A 126 -6.72 -14.87 -8.48
CA SER A 126 -7.37 -16.01 -9.14
C SER A 126 -8.91 -16.04 -9.04
N LYS A 127 -9.51 -15.27 -8.12
CA LYS A 127 -10.95 -15.34 -7.82
C LYS A 127 -11.80 -14.54 -8.82
N GLY A 128 -12.20 -15.23 -9.89
CA GLY A 128 -13.42 -14.94 -10.66
C GLY A 128 -13.28 -13.97 -11.84
N SER A 129 -14.32 -13.96 -12.68
CA SER A 129 -14.45 -13.20 -13.94
C SER A 129 -14.75 -11.71 -13.77
N HIS A 130 -14.70 -11.17 -12.55
CA HIS A 130 -15.07 -9.79 -12.26
C HIS A 130 -14.05 -9.06 -11.38
N PRO A 131 -13.65 -7.82 -11.72
CA PRO A 131 -12.66 -7.06 -10.96
C PRO A 131 -13.15 -6.78 -9.54
N ASN A 132 -12.58 -7.49 -8.56
CA ASN A 132 -12.95 -7.44 -7.15
C ASN A 132 -11.68 -7.39 -6.29
N GLY A 133 -11.78 -6.85 -5.07
CA GLY A 133 -10.65 -6.86 -4.13
C GLY A 133 -9.45 -6.05 -4.63
N VAL A 134 -8.39 -6.73 -5.05
CA VAL A 134 -7.12 -6.15 -5.52
C VAL A 134 -7.07 -6.00 -7.04
N THR A 135 -7.77 -6.85 -7.81
CA THR A 135 -7.75 -6.83 -9.28
C THR A 135 -8.42 -5.58 -9.87
N LYS A 136 -9.27 -4.88 -9.09
CA LYS A 136 -9.87 -3.60 -9.52
C LYS A 136 -8.83 -2.52 -9.84
N VAL A 137 -7.61 -2.62 -9.28
CA VAL A 137 -6.50 -1.72 -9.63
C VAL A 137 -6.08 -1.84 -11.09
N LEU A 138 -6.48 -2.91 -11.79
CA LEU A 138 -6.21 -3.13 -13.21
C LEU A 138 -7.36 -2.67 -14.11
N VAL A 139 -8.46 -2.15 -13.53
CA VAL A 139 -9.52 -1.49 -14.29
C VAL A 139 -9.08 -0.06 -14.59
N PRO A 140 -9.09 0.41 -15.85
CA PRO A 140 -8.68 1.77 -16.18
C PRO A 140 -9.54 2.82 -15.47
N MET A 141 -8.89 3.77 -14.82
CA MET A 141 -9.53 4.89 -14.13
C MET A 141 -9.40 6.17 -14.96
N ILE A 142 -10.30 7.13 -14.76
CA ILE A 142 -10.23 8.43 -15.45
C ILE A 142 -9.27 9.32 -14.68
N PRO A 143 -8.13 9.73 -15.28
CA PRO A 143 -7.19 10.63 -14.63
C PRO A 143 -7.81 12.03 -14.43
N PRO A 144 -7.39 12.78 -13.40
CA PRO A 144 -7.79 14.18 -13.26
C PRO A 144 -7.35 15.00 -14.48
N GLU A 145 -8.09 16.07 -14.80
CA GLU A 145 -7.88 16.89 -16.01
C GLU A 145 -6.42 17.32 -16.19
N SER A 146 -5.79 17.80 -15.13
CA SER A 146 -4.41 18.29 -15.13
C SER A 146 -3.34 17.21 -15.36
N TYR A 147 -3.72 15.93 -15.37
CA TYR A 147 -2.80 14.79 -15.54
C TYR A 147 -3.21 13.87 -16.69
N LYS A 148 -4.14 14.29 -17.57
CA LYS A 148 -4.61 13.45 -18.69
C LYS A 148 -3.51 12.99 -19.65
N SER A 149 -2.45 13.78 -19.80
CA SER A 149 -1.30 13.45 -20.65
C SER A 149 -0.25 12.58 -19.96
N VAL A 150 -0.34 12.38 -18.64
CA VAL A 150 0.64 11.62 -17.88
C VAL A 150 0.34 10.12 -18.01
N PRO A 151 1.33 9.27 -18.34
CA PRO A 151 1.12 7.83 -18.42
C PRO A 151 0.61 7.24 -17.11
N VAL A 152 -0.50 6.50 -17.19
CA VAL A 152 -1.11 5.83 -16.03
C VAL A 152 -0.49 4.45 -15.83
N GLN A 153 -0.16 4.13 -14.59
CA GLN A 153 0.31 2.80 -14.18
C GLN A 153 -0.48 2.31 -12.95
N PRO A 154 -0.78 1.00 -12.84
CA PRO A 154 -1.44 0.48 -11.65
C PRO A 154 -0.42 0.24 -10.53
N LEU A 155 -0.83 0.55 -9.30
CA LEU A 155 -0.04 0.38 -8.09
C LEU A 155 -0.89 -0.25 -6.98
N LEU A 156 -0.40 -1.35 -6.42
CA LEU A 156 -0.88 -1.87 -5.14
C LEU A 156 0.08 -1.47 -4.03
N ILE A 157 -0.45 -0.89 -2.96
CA ILE A 157 0.30 -0.69 -1.73
C ILE A 157 -0.27 -1.64 -0.68
N TYR A 158 0.59 -2.51 -0.18
CA TYR A 158 0.28 -3.44 0.89
C TYR A 158 0.97 -3.01 2.18
N TRP A 159 0.27 -3.14 3.30
CA TRP A 159 0.96 -3.16 4.59
C TRP A 159 1.92 -4.37 4.70
N MET A 160 1.40 -5.59 4.49
CA MET A 160 2.09 -6.86 4.75
C MET A 160 3.47 -6.98 4.08
N PRO A 161 4.41 -7.76 4.66
CA PRO A 161 5.71 -8.02 4.05
C PRO A 161 5.52 -8.91 2.82
N ILE A 162 5.59 -8.35 1.61
CA ILE A 162 5.31 -9.08 0.37
C ILE A 162 6.39 -8.79 -0.68
N SER A 163 6.85 -9.84 -1.35
CA SER A 163 7.80 -9.74 -2.47
C SER A 163 7.65 -10.95 -3.38
N ASN A 164 7.89 -10.77 -4.68
CA ASN A 164 7.94 -11.85 -5.67
C ASN A 164 9.37 -12.30 -6.01
N THR A 165 10.38 -11.71 -5.39
CA THR A 165 11.81 -11.97 -5.64
C THR A 165 12.50 -12.55 -4.42
N ASP A 166 13.62 -13.25 -4.65
CA ASP A 166 14.49 -13.71 -3.57
C ASP A 166 15.27 -12.55 -2.93
N HIS A 167 15.52 -11.49 -3.71
CA HIS A 167 16.01 -10.22 -3.20
C HIS A 167 14.83 -9.42 -2.66
N ILE A 168 14.67 -9.40 -1.35
CA ILE A 168 13.56 -8.74 -0.67
C ILE A 168 13.70 -7.22 -0.86
N THR A 169 12.82 -6.65 -1.68
CA THR A 169 12.76 -5.22 -1.96
C THR A 169 11.35 -4.70 -1.65
N PRO A 170 11.21 -3.47 -1.11
CA PRO A 170 9.89 -2.92 -0.82
C PRO A 170 9.04 -2.65 -2.06
N LEU A 171 9.66 -2.31 -3.20
CA LEU A 171 8.98 -2.02 -4.46
C LEU A 171 9.42 -3.01 -5.53
N PHE A 172 8.46 -3.70 -6.14
CA PHE A 172 8.72 -4.62 -7.26
C PHE A 172 7.61 -4.53 -8.31
N THR A 173 7.91 -5.05 -9.50
CA THR A 173 6.98 -5.07 -10.64
C THR A 173 6.68 -6.50 -11.06
N VAL A 174 5.42 -6.77 -11.35
CA VAL A 174 4.96 -8.05 -11.89
C VAL A 174 4.37 -7.82 -13.27
N LYS A 175 4.61 -8.75 -14.21
CA LYS A 175 3.92 -8.71 -15.50
C LYS A 175 2.49 -9.17 -15.28
N VAL A 176 1.54 -8.43 -15.85
CA VAL A 176 0.12 -8.71 -15.71
C VAL A 176 -0.25 -10.07 -16.30
N GLN A 177 0.42 -10.49 -17.37
CA GLN A 177 0.26 -11.82 -17.99
C GLN A 177 0.66 -12.99 -17.08
N ASP A 178 1.54 -12.76 -16.09
CA ASP A 178 2.01 -13.80 -15.17
C ASP A 178 1.00 -14.03 -14.02
N ILE A 179 -0.09 -13.27 -14.02
CA ILE A 179 -1.18 -13.33 -13.06
C ILE A 179 -2.42 -13.85 -13.79
N VAL A 180 -3.12 -14.82 -13.20
CA VAL A 180 -4.38 -15.30 -13.75
C VAL A 180 -5.43 -14.22 -13.56
N LEU A 181 -5.88 -13.61 -14.65
CA LEU A 181 -6.93 -12.59 -14.63
C LEU A 181 -8.18 -13.09 -15.33
N GLY A 182 -9.32 -12.98 -14.66
CA GLY A 182 -10.63 -13.19 -15.26
C GLY A 182 -11.15 -11.97 -16.04
N MET A 183 -10.28 -11.05 -16.45
CA MET A 183 -10.65 -9.80 -17.12
C MET A 183 -9.57 -9.33 -18.10
N GLU A 184 -9.98 -8.60 -19.12
CA GLU A 184 -9.07 -7.84 -19.98
C GLU A 184 -8.62 -6.55 -19.28
N THR A 185 -7.37 -6.16 -19.51
CA THR A 185 -6.80 -4.91 -18.99
C THR A 185 -5.77 -4.36 -19.97
N PRO A 186 -5.67 -3.02 -20.14
CA PRO A 186 -4.65 -2.42 -20.99
C PRO A 186 -3.27 -2.35 -20.32
N PHE A 187 -3.16 -2.72 -19.04
CA PHE A 187 -1.89 -2.64 -18.31
C PHE A 187 -1.03 -3.89 -18.56
N PHE A 188 0.24 -3.68 -18.88
CA PHE A 188 1.22 -4.77 -19.05
C PHE A 188 1.91 -5.16 -17.75
N THR A 189 2.00 -4.22 -16.81
CA THR A 189 2.73 -4.37 -15.56
C THR A 189 1.89 -3.85 -14.40
N LEU A 190 2.12 -4.44 -13.23
CA LEU A 190 1.57 -3.99 -11.96
C LEU A 190 2.72 -3.73 -10.98
N ASN A 191 2.71 -2.55 -10.39
CA ASN A 191 3.68 -2.16 -9.37
C ASN A 191 3.11 -2.54 -8.00
N ILE A 192 3.94 -3.11 -7.14
CA ILE A 192 3.55 -3.53 -5.80
C ILE A 192 4.56 -2.98 -4.80
N PHE A 193 4.06 -2.22 -3.82
CA PHE A 193 4.85 -1.68 -2.73
C PHE A 193 4.44 -2.33 -1.40
N SER A 194 5.43 -2.73 -0.60
CA SER A 194 5.26 -3.28 0.74
C SER A 194 5.76 -2.29 1.78
N VAL A 195 4.84 -1.77 2.60
CA VAL A 195 5.16 -0.82 3.67
C VAL A 195 5.95 -1.50 4.78
N SER A 196 5.58 -2.72 5.18
CA SER A 196 6.33 -3.49 6.20
C SER A 196 7.78 -3.71 5.77
N LEU A 197 8.04 -4.11 4.52
CA LEU A 197 9.42 -4.28 4.04
C LEU A 197 10.19 -2.96 4.05
N TYR A 198 9.56 -1.86 3.65
CA TYR A 198 10.20 -0.55 3.68
C TYR A 198 10.55 -0.11 5.11
N PHE A 199 9.64 -0.30 6.06
CA PHE A 199 9.88 0.05 7.46
C PHE A 199 10.98 -0.80 8.08
N ARG A 200 11.05 -2.09 7.74
CA ARG A 200 12.16 -2.98 8.13
C ARG A 200 13.49 -2.54 7.53
N GLU A 201 13.50 -2.12 6.26
CA GLU A 201 14.70 -1.54 5.62
C GLU A 201 15.19 -0.30 6.39
N LEU A 202 14.27 0.60 6.75
CA LEU A 202 14.60 1.81 7.52
C LEU A 202 15.18 1.49 8.90
N LEU A 203 14.58 0.54 9.63
CA LEU A 203 15.10 0.08 10.93
C LEU A 203 16.48 -0.54 10.80
N LYS A 204 16.69 -1.43 9.82
CA LYS A 204 18.02 -2.00 9.52
C LYS A 204 19.04 -0.89 9.18
N GLY A 205 18.60 0.20 8.56
CA GLY A 205 19.40 1.40 8.30
C GLY A 205 19.56 2.35 9.49
N GLY A 206 19.13 1.97 10.70
CA GLY A 206 19.29 2.75 11.93
C GLY A 206 18.28 3.88 12.13
N LYS A 207 17.20 3.94 11.34
CA LYS A 207 16.11 4.90 11.55
C LYS A 207 15.09 4.31 12.50
N SER A 208 14.76 5.03 13.57
CA SER A 208 13.67 4.66 14.49
C SER A 208 12.34 5.36 14.17
N GLN A 209 12.40 6.49 13.48
CA GLN A 209 11.23 7.34 13.20
C GLN A 209 11.28 7.91 11.78
N ILE A 210 10.10 8.16 11.23
CA ILE A 210 9.91 8.93 9.99
C ILE A 210 8.84 10.00 10.17
N GLU A 211 8.91 11.05 9.37
CA GLU A 211 7.87 12.07 9.31
C GLU A 211 7.04 11.90 8.04
N LEU A 212 5.73 11.74 8.21
CA LEU A 212 4.78 11.57 7.12
C LEU A 212 3.70 12.67 7.16
N ASP A 213 3.35 13.20 6.00
CA ASP A 213 2.26 14.17 5.86
C ASP A 213 0.91 13.42 5.78
N MET A 214 0.16 13.39 6.89
CA MET A 214 -1.07 12.59 7.01
C MET A 214 -2.29 13.49 7.27
N PRO A 215 -2.68 14.32 6.29
CA PRO A 215 -3.68 15.36 6.51
C PRO A 215 -5.08 14.80 6.81
N ASN A 216 -5.44 13.61 6.31
CA ASN A 216 -6.74 13.02 6.64
C ASN A 216 -6.74 12.48 8.07
N VAL A 217 -5.61 11.99 8.57
CA VAL A 217 -5.46 11.60 9.98
C VAL A 217 -5.62 12.81 10.88
N ASP A 218 -4.92 13.90 10.59
CA ASP A 218 -5.07 15.17 11.33
C ASP A 218 -6.52 15.66 11.34
N GLY A 219 -7.20 15.59 10.20
CA GLY A 219 -8.61 15.94 10.07
C GLY A 219 -9.51 15.07 10.95
N ARG A 220 -9.31 13.74 10.92
CA ARG A 220 -10.07 12.77 11.72
C ARG A 220 -9.84 12.98 13.22
N MET A 221 -8.60 13.19 13.64
CA MET A 221 -8.25 13.46 15.04
C MET A 221 -8.92 14.75 15.55
N LYS A 222 -8.89 15.82 14.74
CA LYS A 222 -9.58 17.08 15.07
C LYS A 222 -11.10 16.90 15.16
N ALA A 223 -11.70 16.09 14.30
CA ALA A 223 -13.13 15.80 14.35
C ALA A 223 -13.50 15.00 15.62
N MET A 224 -12.71 13.97 15.94
CA MET A 224 -12.91 13.14 17.13
C MET A 224 -12.75 13.94 18.43
N ALA A 225 -11.74 14.81 18.51
CA ALA A 225 -11.53 15.69 19.67
C ALA A 225 -12.70 16.63 19.96
N LYS A 226 -13.54 16.95 18.95
CA LYS A 226 -14.76 17.75 19.15
C LYS A 226 -15.94 16.94 19.72
N MET A 227 -15.91 15.61 19.57
CA MET A 227 -16.99 14.72 20.01
C MET A 227 -16.77 14.21 21.43
N ILE A 228 -15.51 14.12 21.85
CA ILE A 228 -15.13 13.64 23.18
C ILE A 228 -14.97 14.86 24.09
N LEU A 229 -15.83 14.97 25.09
CA LEU A 229 -15.61 15.90 26.20
C LEU A 229 -14.51 15.30 27.08
N THR A 230 -13.37 15.98 27.14
CA THR A 230 -12.27 15.71 28.08
C THR A 230 -12.40 16.57 29.31
#